data_AF-A0A6P4FP99-F1
#
_entry.id   AF-A0A6P4FP99-F1
#
_cell.length_a   1.000
_cell.length_b   1.000
_cell.length_c   1.000
_cell.angle_alpha   90.00
_cell.angle_beta   90.00
_cell.angle_gamma   90.00
#
_symmetry.space_group_name_H-M   'P 1'
#
loop_
_entity.id
_entity.type
_entity.pdbx_description
1 polymer ?
#
loop_
_entity_poly.entity_id
_entity_poly.type
_entity_poly.pdbx_seq_one_letter_code
_entity_poly.pdbx_strand_id
1 'polypeptide(L)'
;MLRSICFFLFSCVAFEAAFACNGYKAKLVKMENCAGEDAIMTVGSDFNLKLNKKCELVPSGCISNKAFGTAVTKFKVQKDGMVLKEGKIDLCAAIDQASSEGKDMLKLFGAPSSCPVAEEKVCANDHTVDLSKYKAMLGMARGHLIIDAEIKHDTGKSCYHAEIELTKN
;
A
#
# COMPACT_ATOMS: atom_id res chain seq x y z
N MET A 1 -55.78 -7.95 -11.00
CA MET A 1 -54.49 -8.65 -11.24
C MET A 1 -53.32 -7.74 -11.61
N LEU A 2 -53.53 -6.43 -11.84
CA LEU A 2 -52.44 -5.50 -12.26
C LEU A 2 -51.70 -4.81 -11.08
N ARG A 3 -52.17 -5.01 -9.85
CA ARG A 3 -51.73 -4.24 -8.67
C ARG A 3 -50.60 -4.92 -7.87
N SER A 4 -50.41 -6.23 -8.07
CA SER A 4 -49.34 -7.01 -7.41
C SER A 4 -48.03 -7.08 -8.21
N ILE A 5 -48.04 -6.71 -9.49
CA ILE A 5 -46.85 -6.78 -10.37
C ILE A 5 -45.94 -5.56 -10.16
N CYS A 6 -46.47 -4.40 -9.77
CA CYS A 6 -45.68 -3.20 -9.51
C CYS A 6 -44.81 -3.28 -8.24
N PHE A 7 -45.17 -4.11 -7.26
CA PHE A 7 -44.38 -4.24 -6.02
C PHE A 7 -43.10 -5.06 -6.19
N PHE A 8 -43.06 -5.99 -7.15
CA PHE A 8 -41.84 -6.78 -7.41
C PHE A 8 -40.78 -5.98 -8.19
N LEU A 9 -41.19 -5.04 -9.04
CA LEU A 9 -40.28 -4.21 -9.85
C LEU A 9 -39.53 -3.14 -9.05
N PHE A 10 -40.02 -2.74 -7.86
CA PHE A 10 -39.33 -1.77 -7.00
C PHE A 10 -38.28 -2.40 -6.07
N SER A 11 -38.25 -3.72 -5.92
CA SER A 11 -37.30 -4.40 -5.02
C SER A 11 -35.93 -4.70 -5.66
N CYS A 12 -35.83 -4.66 -7.00
CA CYS A 12 -34.58 -4.96 -7.71
C CYS A 12 -33.68 -3.73 -7.98
N VAL A 13 -34.14 -2.51 -7.67
CA VAL A 13 -33.40 -1.27 -8.02
C VAL A 13 -32.56 -0.74 -6.83
N ALA A 14 -32.53 -1.44 -5.69
CA ALA A 14 -31.93 -0.92 -4.45
C ALA A 14 -30.59 -1.57 -4.02
N PHE A 15 -29.99 -2.46 -4.82
CA PHE A 15 -28.74 -3.14 -4.44
C PHE A 15 -27.61 -3.00 -5.47
N GLU A 16 -27.48 -1.84 -6.10
CA GLU A 16 -26.22 -1.41 -6.73
C GLU A 16 -25.52 -0.33 -5.92
N ALA A 17 -25.48 -0.49 -4.60
CA ALA A 17 -24.35 0.07 -3.87
C ALA A 17 -23.14 -0.81 -4.19
N ALA A 18 -22.51 -0.55 -5.35
CA ALA A 18 -21.23 -1.09 -5.78
C ALA A 18 -20.14 -0.59 -4.82
N PHE A 19 -20.19 -1.13 -3.63
CA PHE A 19 -19.32 -0.92 -2.52
C PHE A 19 -17.97 -1.55 -2.89
N ALA A 20 -16.98 -0.69 -3.16
CA ALA A 20 -15.61 -1.06 -3.51
C ALA A 20 -15.17 -2.28 -2.68
N CYS A 21 -14.75 -3.36 -3.35
CA CYS A 21 -13.98 -4.41 -2.69
C CYS A 21 -14.65 -4.99 -1.40
N ASN A 22 -15.95 -5.33 -1.44
CA ASN A 22 -16.77 -5.74 -0.27
C ASN A 22 -17.16 -4.59 0.71
N GLY A 23 -17.19 -3.36 0.20
CA GLY A 23 -17.50 -2.16 0.98
C GLY A 23 -16.33 -1.58 1.74
N TYR A 24 -15.13 -2.10 1.53
CA TYR A 24 -13.93 -1.56 2.15
C TYR A 24 -13.37 -0.38 1.39
N LYS A 25 -12.81 0.57 2.14
CA LYS A 25 -12.00 1.69 1.65
C LYS A 25 -10.68 1.68 2.40
N ALA A 26 -9.59 1.90 1.66
CA ALA A 26 -8.27 2.17 2.23
C ALA A 26 -7.92 3.64 1.99
N LYS A 27 -7.38 4.29 3.01
CA LYS A 27 -6.91 5.67 2.95
C LYS A 27 -5.53 5.75 3.58
N LEU A 28 -4.57 6.34 2.87
CA LEU A 28 -3.33 6.81 3.47
C LEU A 28 -3.66 8.03 4.34
N VAL A 29 -3.52 7.88 5.67
CA VAL A 29 -3.74 8.95 6.64
C VAL A 29 -2.49 9.83 6.72
N LYS A 30 -1.32 9.19 6.73
CA LYS A 30 -0.05 9.85 6.94
C LYS A 30 1.08 9.11 6.24
N MET A 31 2.04 9.85 5.70
CA MET A 31 3.30 9.34 5.15
C MET A 31 4.39 10.38 5.42
N GLU A 32 5.42 9.98 6.14
CA GLU A 32 6.52 10.87 6.55
C GLU A 32 7.89 10.26 6.25
N ASN A 33 8.80 11.11 5.77
CA ASN A 33 10.22 10.81 5.70
C ASN A 33 10.89 11.22 7.03
N CYS A 34 11.35 10.26 7.83
CA CYS A 34 11.92 10.52 9.17
C CYS A 34 13.46 10.55 9.22
N ALA A 35 14.15 10.39 8.09
CA ALA A 35 15.61 10.31 8.05
C ALA A 35 16.32 11.66 7.81
N GLY A 36 15.57 12.75 7.61
CA GLY A 36 16.10 14.09 7.30
C GLY A 36 16.43 14.28 5.81
N GLU A 37 17.07 15.41 5.48
CA GLU A 37 17.37 15.82 4.09
C GLU A 37 18.38 14.90 3.37
N ASP A 38 19.24 14.23 4.14
CA ASP A 38 20.25 13.32 3.60
C ASP A 38 19.70 11.92 3.28
N ALA A 39 18.40 11.69 3.45
CA ALA A 39 17.77 10.41 3.18
C ALA A 39 18.11 9.87 1.79
N ILE A 40 18.41 8.57 1.70
CA ILE A 40 18.72 7.91 0.43
C ILE A 40 17.46 7.73 -0.40
N MET A 41 16.37 7.32 0.23
CA MET A 41 15.07 7.19 -0.38
C MET A 41 14.10 8.15 0.29
N THR A 42 13.30 8.84 -0.52
CA THR A 42 12.31 9.83 -0.06
C THR A 42 11.00 9.66 -0.82
N VAL A 43 9.89 9.69 -0.07
CA VAL A 43 8.55 9.70 -0.63
C VAL A 43 8.12 11.15 -0.83
N GLY A 44 7.61 11.47 -2.03
CA GLY A 44 7.08 12.79 -2.36
C GLY A 44 5.89 13.16 -1.48
N SER A 45 5.72 14.45 -1.19
CA SER A 45 4.62 14.97 -0.37
C SER A 45 3.23 14.75 -0.99
N ASP A 46 3.18 14.48 -2.29
CA ASP A 46 1.99 14.17 -3.07
C ASP A 46 1.67 12.66 -3.10
N PHE A 47 2.48 11.83 -2.46
CA PHE A 47 2.25 10.39 -2.42
C PHE A 47 0.93 10.05 -1.73
N ASN A 48 0.14 9.20 -2.38
CA ASN A 48 -1.13 8.73 -1.84
C ASN A 48 -1.39 7.29 -2.25
N LEU A 49 -2.27 6.62 -1.50
CA LEU A 49 -2.72 5.27 -1.80
C LEU A 49 -4.23 5.18 -1.54
N LYS A 50 -4.98 4.69 -2.55
CA LYS A 50 -6.43 4.53 -2.47
C LYS A 50 -6.88 3.17 -2.99
N LEU A 51 -7.87 2.58 -2.32
CA LEU A 51 -8.57 1.41 -2.83
C LEU A 51 -9.75 1.86 -3.69
N ASN A 52 -9.74 1.50 -4.98
CA ASN A 52 -10.79 1.91 -5.92
C ASN A 52 -11.98 0.93 -5.93
N LYS A 53 -13.03 1.25 -6.72
CA LYS A 53 -14.24 0.41 -6.83
C LYS A 53 -13.99 -0.97 -7.43
N LYS A 54 -12.94 -1.12 -8.23
CA LYS A 54 -12.51 -2.38 -8.84
C LYS A 54 -11.70 -3.26 -7.87
N CYS A 55 -11.55 -2.86 -6.60
CA CYS A 55 -10.75 -3.60 -5.61
C CYS A 55 -9.25 -3.53 -5.89
N GLU A 56 -8.81 -2.48 -6.58
CA GLU A 56 -7.41 -2.24 -6.90
C GLU A 56 -6.83 -1.15 -5.99
N LEU A 57 -5.64 -1.38 -5.46
CA LEU A 57 -4.83 -0.34 -4.83
C LEU A 57 -4.18 0.52 -5.91
N VAL A 58 -4.48 1.82 -5.86
CA VAL A 58 -4.01 2.82 -6.82
C VAL A 58 -3.06 3.77 -6.08
N PRO A 59 -1.75 3.68 -6.32
CA PRO A 59 -0.79 4.65 -5.82
C PRO A 59 -0.83 5.92 -6.68
N SER A 60 -0.46 7.05 -6.09
CA SER A 60 -0.14 8.29 -6.79
C SER A 60 1.08 8.95 -6.17
N GLY A 61 1.70 9.90 -6.88
CA GLY A 61 2.92 10.59 -6.45
C GLY A 61 4.19 9.85 -6.85
N CYS A 62 5.32 10.26 -6.27
CA CYS A 62 6.64 9.75 -6.65
C CYS A 62 7.52 9.41 -5.46
N ILE A 63 8.50 8.54 -5.69
CA ILE A 63 9.54 8.16 -4.75
C ILE A 63 10.88 8.43 -5.41
N SER A 64 11.76 9.14 -4.72
CA SER A 64 13.09 9.52 -5.21
C SER A 64 14.16 8.76 -4.44
N ASN A 65 15.09 8.18 -5.17
CA ASN A 65 16.21 7.41 -4.64
C ASN A 65 17.53 8.03 -5.10
N LYS A 66 18.48 8.22 -4.17
CA LYS A 66 19.90 8.37 -4.48
C LYS A 66 20.48 6.98 -4.80
N ALA A 67 21.66 6.93 -5.42
CA ALA A 67 22.30 5.66 -5.73
C ALA A 67 22.66 4.85 -4.46
N PHE A 68 22.40 3.54 -4.47
CA PHE A 68 22.80 2.60 -3.41
C PHE A 68 22.97 1.18 -3.95
N GLY A 69 23.87 0.41 -3.35
CA GLY A 69 24.11 -1.00 -3.70
C GLY A 69 23.36 -1.98 -2.80
N THR A 70 23.10 -1.61 -1.55
CA THR A 70 22.45 -2.50 -0.57
C THR A 70 21.35 -1.77 0.20
N ALA A 71 20.34 -2.50 0.67
CA ALA A 71 19.25 -1.95 1.47
C ALA A 71 18.73 -2.98 2.47
N VAL A 72 18.93 -2.70 3.76
CA VAL A 72 18.46 -3.57 4.85
C VAL A 72 17.46 -2.81 5.69
N THR A 73 16.21 -3.29 5.70
CA THR A 73 15.10 -2.65 6.39
C THR A 73 14.81 -3.34 7.71
N LYS A 74 14.72 -2.56 8.78
CA LYS A 74 14.01 -2.94 10.00
C LYS A 74 12.60 -2.38 9.91
N PHE A 75 11.60 -3.20 10.13
CA PHE A 75 10.21 -2.78 10.03
C PHE A 75 9.41 -3.17 11.27
N LYS A 76 8.37 -2.40 11.55
CA LYS A 76 7.37 -2.68 12.56
C LYS A 76 5.99 -2.35 12.00
N VAL A 77 5.10 -3.32 12.02
CA VAL A 77 3.70 -3.19 11.61
C VAL A 77 2.83 -3.30 12.85
N GLN A 78 2.03 -2.27 13.08
CA GLN A 78 1.08 -2.19 14.17
C GLN A 78 -0.33 -2.06 13.61
N LYS A 79 -1.30 -2.60 14.32
CA LYS A 79 -2.72 -2.47 14.02
C LYS A 79 -3.47 -2.18 15.30
N ASP A 80 -4.22 -1.08 15.32
CA ASP A 80 -5.03 -0.66 16.46
C ASP A 80 -4.22 -0.63 17.77
N GLY A 81 -2.95 -0.19 17.68
CA GLY A 81 -1.99 -0.13 18.80
C GLY A 81 -1.28 -1.45 19.15
N MET A 82 -1.66 -2.57 18.52
CA MET A 82 -1.01 -3.87 18.73
C MET A 82 0.06 -4.14 17.68
N VAL A 83 1.25 -4.58 18.09
CA VAL A 83 2.30 -5.00 17.15
C VAL A 83 1.89 -6.33 16.51
N LEU A 84 1.66 -6.32 15.19
CA LEU A 84 1.32 -7.52 14.43
C LEU A 84 2.58 -8.27 13.97
N LYS A 85 3.60 -7.52 13.55
CA LYS A 85 4.84 -8.08 13.03
C LYS A 85 5.97 -7.05 13.14
N GLU A 86 7.15 -7.52 13.47
CA GLU A 86 8.38 -6.74 13.36
C GLU A 86 9.50 -7.65 12.87
N GLY A 87 10.55 -7.07 12.32
CA GLY A 87 11.68 -7.84 11.85
C GLY A 87 12.68 -7.05 11.04
N LYS A 88 13.60 -7.78 10.42
CA LYS A 88 14.66 -7.26 9.59
C LYS A 88 14.70 -8.03 8.27
N ILE A 89 14.69 -7.32 7.15
CA ILE A 89 14.67 -7.87 5.79
C ILE A 89 15.77 -7.19 4.99
N ASP A 90 16.57 -7.97 4.28
CA ASP A 90 17.42 -7.46 3.21
C ASP A 90 16.54 -7.27 1.97
N LEU A 91 16.25 -6.02 1.60
CA LEU A 91 15.38 -5.71 0.47
C LEU A 91 15.99 -6.19 -0.85
N CYS A 92 17.30 -6.05 -1.02
CA CYS A 92 17.98 -6.47 -2.24
C CYS A 92 17.92 -7.99 -2.42
N ALA A 93 18.14 -8.76 -1.34
CA ALA A 93 18.01 -10.22 -1.40
C ALA A 93 16.54 -10.67 -1.49
N ALA A 94 15.61 -9.94 -0.87
CA ALA A 94 14.19 -10.29 -0.83
C ALA A 94 13.49 -10.04 -2.18
N ILE A 95 13.93 -9.07 -2.98
CA ILE A 95 13.36 -8.81 -4.31
C ILE A 95 13.47 -10.06 -5.19
N ASP A 96 14.63 -10.73 -5.20
CA ASP A 96 14.82 -11.93 -6.03
C ASP A 96 13.94 -13.09 -5.57
N GLN A 97 13.73 -13.22 -4.27
CA GLN A 97 13.00 -14.32 -3.63
C GLN A 97 11.50 -14.04 -3.47
N ALA A 98 11.04 -12.81 -3.68
CA ALA A 98 9.65 -12.44 -3.53
C ALA A 98 8.78 -13.10 -4.61
N SER A 99 7.59 -13.55 -4.19
CA SER A 99 6.53 -13.93 -5.13
C SER A 99 6.17 -12.76 -6.05
N SER A 100 5.51 -13.03 -7.18
CA SER A 100 5.03 -11.99 -8.10
C SER A 100 4.24 -10.90 -7.36
N GLU A 101 3.34 -11.29 -6.46
CA GLU A 101 2.57 -10.37 -5.64
C GLU A 101 3.39 -9.61 -4.61
N GLY A 102 4.38 -10.27 -4.01
CA GLY A 102 5.33 -9.60 -3.13
C GLY A 102 6.07 -8.50 -3.87
N LYS A 103 6.52 -8.79 -5.11
CA LYS A 103 7.16 -7.82 -6.00
C LYS A 103 6.23 -6.67 -6.36
N ASP A 104 4.96 -6.95 -6.65
CA ASP A 104 4.00 -5.91 -7.00
C ASP A 104 3.69 -4.99 -5.82
N MET A 105 3.55 -5.55 -4.62
CA MET A 105 3.36 -4.76 -3.40
C MET A 105 4.61 -3.93 -3.06
N LEU A 106 5.80 -4.53 -3.16
CA LEU A 106 7.07 -3.85 -2.96
C LEU A 106 7.22 -2.67 -3.93
N LYS A 107 6.94 -2.87 -5.22
CA LYS A 107 6.94 -1.80 -6.24
C LYS A 107 5.94 -0.69 -5.94
N LEU A 108 4.74 -1.04 -5.48
CA LEU A 108 3.69 -0.07 -5.16
C LEU A 108 4.11 0.88 -4.03
N PHE A 109 4.95 0.42 -3.10
CA PHE A 109 5.55 1.24 -2.05
C PHE A 109 6.96 1.77 -2.42
N GLY A 110 7.35 1.69 -3.70
CA GLY A 110 8.60 2.22 -4.25
C GLY A 110 9.86 1.49 -3.83
N ALA A 111 9.76 0.23 -3.39
CA ALA A 111 10.94 -0.61 -3.31
C ALA A 111 11.53 -0.79 -4.72
N PRO A 112 12.86 -0.77 -4.84
CA PRO A 112 13.51 -0.95 -6.14
C PRO A 112 13.18 -2.31 -6.74
N SER A 113 13.26 -2.42 -8.07
CA SER A 113 13.00 -3.67 -8.81
C SER A 113 14.21 -4.60 -8.89
N SER A 114 15.40 -4.09 -8.55
CA SER A 114 16.68 -4.80 -8.53
C SER A 114 17.71 -3.95 -7.78
N CYS A 115 18.78 -4.57 -7.28
CA CYS A 115 19.97 -3.87 -6.80
C CYS A 115 21.18 -4.21 -7.70
N PRO A 116 22.16 -3.30 -7.87
CA PRO A 116 22.24 -1.95 -7.32
C PRO A 116 21.23 -0.98 -7.96
N VAL A 117 20.86 0.07 -7.23
CA VAL A 117 19.87 1.07 -7.63
C VAL A 117 20.60 2.35 -8.02
N ALA A 118 20.29 2.87 -9.21
CA ALA A 118 20.79 4.15 -9.68
C ALA A 118 20.00 5.30 -9.03
N GLU A 119 20.56 6.51 -9.09
CA GLU A 119 19.78 7.70 -8.72
C GLU A 119 18.60 7.86 -9.70
N GLU A 120 17.38 7.80 -9.17
CA GLU A 120 16.17 7.86 -9.98
C GLU A 120 14.98 8.40 -9.19
N LYS A 121 13.99 8.89 -9.93
CA LYS A 121 12.68 9.25 -9.41
C LYS A 121 11.62 8.38 -10.08
N VAL A 122 11.01 7.50 -9.30
CA VAL A 122 9.97 6.57 -9.77
C VAL A 122 8.61 7.13 -9.38
N CYS A 123 7.79 7.46 -10.37
CA CYS A 123 6.42 7.90 -10.16
C CYS A 123 5.43 6.76 -10.41
N ALA A 124 4.26 6.84 -9.78
CA ALA A 124 3.18 5.91 -10.05
C ALA A 124 2.76 6.01 -11.53
N ASN A 125 3.09 4.99 -12.33
CA ASN A 125 2.77 4.91 -13.77
C ASN A 125 1.45 4.15 -14.00
N ASP A 126 0.40 4.46 -13.25
CA ASP A 126 -0.89 3.72 -13.26
C ASP A 126 -0.79 2.23 -12.90
N HIS A 127 0.33 1.79 -12.30
CA HIS A 127 0.47 0.43 -11.80
C HIS A 127 -0.42 0.23 -10.57
N THR A 128 -1.47 -0.57 -10.74
CA THR A 128 -2.41 -0.93 -9.68
C THR A 128 -2.19 -2.35 -9.21
N VAL A 129 -2.43 -2.62 -7.93
CA VAL A 129 -2.42 -3.99 -7.38
C VAL A 129 -3.85 -4.46 -7.14
N ASP A 130 -4.25 -5.53 -7.81
CA ASP A 130 -5.58 -6.13 -7.63
C ASP A 130 -5.66 -6.94 -6.33
N LEU A 131 -6.55 -6.51 -5.43
CA LEU A 131 -6.85 -7.18 -4.16
C LEU A 131 -8.09 -8.08 -4.21
N SER A 132 -8.68 -8.32 -5.39
CA SER A 132 -9.92 -9.10 -5.55
C SER A 132 -9.84 -10.48 -4.92
N LYS A 133 -8.68 -11.15 -5.01
CA LYS A 133 -8.44 -12.45 -4.38
C LYS A 133 -8.39 -12.39 -2.84
N TYR A 134 -8.11 -11.22 -2.27
CA TYR A 134 -8.07 -10.97 -0.83
C TYR A 134 -9.35 -10.33 -0.30
N LYS A 135 -10.34 -10.07 -1.16
CA LYS A 135 -11.59 -9.35 -0.84
C LYS A 135 -12.38 -9.97 0.33
N ALA A 136 -12.34 -11.29 0.50
CA ALA A 136 -12.95 -11.99 1.63
C ALA A 136 -12.18 -11.79 2.96
N MET A 137 -10.88 -11.50 2.87
CA MET A 137 -9.96 -11.36 4.00
C MET A 137 -9.82 -9.91 4.49
N LEU A 138 -10.30 -8.92 3.73
CA LEU A 138 -10.18 -7.49 4.09
C LEU A 138 -10.83 -7.13 5.43
N GLY A 139 -11.81 -7.91 5.88
CA GLY A 139 -12.36 -7.76 7.23
C GLY A 139 -11.31 -7.94 8.34
N MET A 140 -10.31 -8.81 8.13
CA MET A 140 -9.21 -9.00 9.07
C MET A 140 -8.23 -7.83 9.07
N ALA A 141 -8.12 -7.10 7.95
CA ALA A 141 -7.26 -5.93 7.82
C ALA A 141 -7.93 -4.62 8.28
N ARG A 142 -9.24 -4.63 8.59
CA ARG A 142 -9.98 -3.45 9.04
C ARG A 142 -9.38 -2.88 10.33
N GLY A 143 -9.10 -1.58 10.35
CA GLY A 143 -8.52 -0.88 11.49
C GLY A 143 -7.54 0.21 11.06
N HIS A 144 -6.81 0.74 12.04
CA HIS A 144 -5.74 1.70 11.84
C HIS A 144 -4.40 0.96 11.84
N LEU A 145 -3.70 0.97 10.70
CA LEU A 145 -2.42 0.33 10.48
C LEU A 145 -1.31 1.38 10.55
N ILE A 146 -0.26 1.09 11.30
CA ILE A 146 0.95 1.91 11.36
C ILE A 146 2.12 1.05 10.88
N ILE A 147 2.90 1.57 9.95
CA ILE A 147 4.08 0.90 9.40
C ILE A 147 5.27 1.84 9.61
N ASP A 148 6.19 1.42 10.47
CA ASP A 148 7.47 2.08 10.68
C ASP A 148 8.55 1.27 9.94
N ALA A 149 9.38 1.95 9.16
CA ALA A 149 10.48 1.32 8.44
C ALA A 149 11.76 2.16 8.54
N GLU A 150 12.83 1.56 9.05
CA GLU A 150 14.18 2.13 9.03
C GLU A 150 15.04 1.34 8.05
N ILE A 151 15.58 2.02 7.05
CA ILE A 151 16.35 1.39 5.97
C ILE A 151 17.79 1.83 6.07
N LYS A 152 18.69 0.87 6.22
CA LYS A 152 20.13 1.10 6.14
C LYS A 152 20.61 0.79 4.73
N HIS A 153 21.23 1.76 4.09
CA HIS A 153 21.92 1.62 2.82
C HIS A 153 23.43 1.56 3.04
N ASP A 154 24.19 1.16 2.03
CA ASP A 154 25.64 1.30 1.99
C ASP A 154 26.08 2.78 1.86
N THR A 155 25.23 3.62 1.27
CA THR A 155 25.49 5.05 1.04
C THR A 155 24.83 5.97 2.07
N GLY A 156 24.01 5.45 3.00
CA GLY A 156 23.30 6.28 3.98
C GLY A 156 22.14 5.55 4.66
N LYS A 157 21.09 6.30 5.02
CA LYS A 157 19.89 5.80 5.69
C LYS A 157 18.62 6.41 5.11
N SER A 158 17.51 5.71 5.25
CA SER A 158 16.16 6.19 4.96
C SER A 158 15.22 5.76 6.08
N CYS A 159 14.09 6.45 6.23
CA CYS A 159 13.14 6.18 7.29
C CYS A 159 11.76 6.60 6.84
N TYR A 160 10.78 5.73 7.07
CA TYR A 160 9.38 5.97 6.75
C TYR A 160 8.48 5.70 7.93
N HIS A 161 7.47 6.55 8.07
CA HIS A 161 6.34 6.34 8.94
C HIS A 161 5.06 6.49 8.13
N ALA A 162 4.29 5.42 8.02
CA ALA A 162 3.04 5.40 7.26
C ALA A 162 1.87 4.98 8.14
N GLU A 163 0.77 5.72 8.04
CA GLU A 163 -0.49 5.40 8.68
C GLU A 163 -1.56 5.14 7.61
N ILE A 164 -2.20 3.98 7.67
CA ILE A 164 -3.21 3.55 6.72
C ILE A 164 -4.48 3.18 7.48
N GLU A 165 -5.62 3.71 7.07
CA GLU A 165 -6.91 3.37 7.63
C GLU A 165 -7.69 2.49 6.65
N LEU A 166 -8.12 1.32 7.12
CA LEU A 166 -9.03 0.45 6.39
C LEU A 166 -10.40 0.40 7.08
N THR A 167 -11.41 0.99 6.44
CA THR A 167 -12.78 1.08 6.95
C THR A 167 -13.76 0.32 6.08
N LYS A 168 -14.88 -0.14 6.66
CA LYS A 168 -16.03 -0.65 5.91
C LYS A 168 -17.10 0.45 5.86
N ASN A 169 -17.63 0.74 4.66
CA ASN A 169 -18.82 1.58 4.50
C ASN A 169 -20.10 0.84 4.89
#